data_AF-G7MAL0-F1
#
_entry.id   AF-G7MAL0-F1
#
_cell.length_a   1.000
_cell.length_b   1.000
_cell.length_c   1.000
_cell.angle_alpha   90.00
_cell.angle_beta   90.00
_cell.angle_gamma   90.00
#
_symmetry.space_group_name_H-M   'P 1'
#
loop_
_entity.id
_entity.type
_entity.pdbx_description
1 polymer ?
#
loop_
_entity_poly.entity_id
_entity_poly.type
_entity_poly.pdbx_seq_one_letter_code
_entity_poly.pdbx_strand_id
1 'polypeptide(L)' 'MEDIEHKIDILRQLLYAKIDSNNNIISAEILRLSQELDELIVEAYKKQLNLT' A
#
# COMPACT_ATOMS: atom_id res chain seq x y z
N MET A 1 3.98 -15.41 -11.02
CA MET A 1 4.22 -13.96 -10.83
C MET A 1 3.24 -13.53 -9.77
N GLU A 2 3.71 -13.01 -8.63
CA GLU A 2 2.78 -12.40 -7.67
C GLU A 2 2.14 -11.18 -8.33
N ASP A 3 0.81 -11.19 -8.33
CA ASP A 3 -0.02 -10.14 -8.90
C ASP A 3 0.16 -8.85 -8.08
N ILE A 4 0.36 -7.72 -8.75
CA ILE A 4 0.45 -6.40 -8.09
C ILE A 4 -0.83 -6.11 -7.32
N GLU A 5 -1.97 -6.57 -7.85
CA GLU A 5 -3.26 -6.46 -7.18
C GLU A 5 -3.24 -7.17 -5.81
N HIS A 6 -2.62 -8.35 -5.75
CA HIS A 6 -2.49 -9.10 -4.49
C HIS A 6 -1.59 -8.38 -3.47
N LYS A 7 -0.51 -7.74 -3.92
CA LYS A 7 0.39 -6.96 -3.04
C LYS A 7 -0.30 -5.71 -2.49
N ILE A 8 -1.06 -5.01 -3.32
CA ILE A 8 -1.87 -3.85 -2.92
C ILE A 8 -2.88 -4.26 -1.84
N ASP A 9 -3.57 -5.40 -2.01
CA ASP A 9 -4.55 -5.86 -1.03
C ASP A 9 -3.93 -6.26 0.32
N ILE A 10 -2.78 -6.95 0.31
CA ILE A 10 -2.06 -7.28 1.54
C ILE A 10 -1.67 -6.00 2.29
N LEU A 11 -1.09 -5.02 1.60
CA LEU A 11 -0.66 -3.76 2.23
C LEU A 11 -1.82 -2.93 2.74
N ARG A 12 -2.97 -2.90 2.05
CA ARG A 12 -4.20 -2.27 2.55
C ARG A 12 -4.67 -2.90 3.85
N GLN A 13 -4.70 -4.24 3.92
CA GLN A 13 -5.13 -4.93 5.13
C GLN A 13 -4.18 -4.66 6.31
N LEU A 14 -2.87 -4.65 6.06
CA LEU A 14 -1.87 -4.30 7.07
C LEU A 14 -2.02 -2.85 7.55
N LEU A 15 -2.25 -1.90 6.63
CA LEU A 15 -2.45 -0.50 6.97
C LEU A 15 -3.70 -0.31 7.84
N TYR A 16 -4.82 -0.93 7.48
CA TYR A 16 -6.05 -0.88 8.28
C TYR A 16 -5.87 -1.48 9.67
N ALA A 17 -5.24 -2.66 9.77
CA ALA A 17 -4.96 -3.27 11.07
C ALA A 17 -4.06 -2.39 11.96
N LYS A 18 -3.10 -1.66 11.36
CA LYS A 18 -2.19 -0.75 12.06
C LYS A 18 -2.86 0.57 12.47
N ILE A 19 -3.82 1.05 11.70
CA ILE A 19 -4.65 2.22 12.05
C ILE A 19 -5.60 1.86 13.19
N ASP A 20 -6.34 0.75 13.07
CA ASP A 20 -7.32 0.32 14.08
C ASP A 20 -6.68 -0.02 15.44
N SER A 21 -5.41 -0.44 15.44
CA SER A 21 -4.66 -0.77 16.66
C SER A 21 -3.93 0.42 17.31
N ASN A 22 -3.90 1.61 16.69
CA ASN A 22 -3.16 2.77 17.22
C ASN A 22 -4.07 3.85 17.83
N ASN A 23 -4.04 3.98 19.16
CA ASN A 23 -4.64 5.09 19.92
C ASN A 23 -3.84 6.41 19.84
N ASN A 24 -2.67 6.43 19.20
CA ASN A 24 -1.86 7.64 19.02
C ASN A 24 -1.50 7.82 17.55
N ILE A 25 -2.03 8.90 16.99
CA ILE A 25 -1.87 9.33 15.60
C ILE A 25 -0.38 9.58 15.31
N ILE A 26 0.08 8.95 14.22
CA ILE A 26 1.43 8.99 13.61
C ILE A 26 2.41 7.97 14.22
N SER A 27 2.23 6.69 13.90
CA SER A 27 3.36 5.75 13.91
C SER A 27 4.06 5.83 12.53
N ALA A 28 5.39 5.99 12.52
CA ALA A 28 6.19 6.02 11.29
C ALA A 28 5.97 4.78 10.40
N GLU A 29 5.47 3.69 10.98
CA GLU A 29 5.07 2.47 10.29
C GLU A 29 3.84 2.68 9.40
N ILE A 30 2.82 3.42 9.83
CA ILE A 30 1.65 3.76 9.00
C ILE A 30 2.09 4.61 7.81
N LEU A 31 2.95 5.62 8.04
CA LEU A 31 3.48 6.44 6.96
C LEU A 31 4.24 5.61 5.93
N ARG A 32 5.12 4.71 6.38
CA ARG A 32 5.88 3.80 5.52
C ARG A 32 4.95 2.88 4.70
N LEU A 33 3.95 2.29 5.34
CA LEU A 33 2.99 1.40 4.67
C LEU A 33 2.15 2.16 3.63
N SER A 34 1.73 3.39 3.92
CA SER A 34 1.01 4.24 2.96
C SER A 34 1.87 4.58 1.74
N GLN A 35 3.15 4.92 1.94
CA GLN A 35 4.06 5.21 0.83
C GLN A 35 4.30 3.99 -0.06
N GLU A 36 4.50 2.82 0.53
CA GLU A 36 4.67 1.56 -0.19
C GLU A 36 3.41 1.21 -1.02
N LEU A 37 2.22 1.50 -0.47
CA LEU A 37 0.97 1.31 -1.18
C LEU A 37 0.82 2.27 -2.37
N ASP A 38 1.17 3.55 -2.20
CA ASP A 38 1.13 4.56 -3.27
C ASP A 38 2.05 4.17 -4.44
N GLU A 39 3.27 3.70 -4.16
CA GLU A 39 4.22 3.26 -5.18
C GLU A 39 3.66 2.10 -6.01
N LEU A 40 3.07 1.09 -5.36
CA LEU A 40 2.47 -0.06 -6.04
C LEU A 40 1.25 0.32 -6.87
N ILE A 41 0.41 1.25 -6.39
CA ILE A 41 -0.73 1.77 -7.14
C ILE A 41 -0.24 2.49 -8.40
N VAL A 42 0.78 3.34 -8.28
CA VAL A 42 1.38 4.03 -9.43
C VAL A 42 1.97 3.02 -10.42
N GLU A 43 2.66 1.97 -9.95
CA GLU A 43 3.17 0.91 -10.81
C GLU A 43 2.04 0.17 -11.55
N ALA A 44 0.95 -0.16 -10.86
CA ALA A 44 -0.22 -0.79 -11.44
C ALA A 44 -0.82 0.08 -12.57
N TYR A 45 -1.00 1.38 -12.31
CA TYR A 45 -1.53 2.32 -13.31
C TYR A 45 -0.59 2.47 -14.52
N LYS A 46 0.72 2.58 -14.29
CA LYS A 46 1.71 2.63 -15.38
C LYS A 46 1.64 1.39 -16.27
N LYS A 47 1.52 0.19 -15.67
CA LYS A 47 1.33 -1.06 -16.41
C LYS A 47 0.05 -1.08 -17.22
N GLN A 48 -1.08 -0.63 -16.64
CA GLN A 48 -2.36 -0.56 -17.37
C GLN A 48 -2.31 0.40 -18.57
N LEU A 49 -1.56 1.50 -18.45
CA LEU A 49 -1.43 2.51 -19.50
C LEU A 49 -0.30 2.20 -20.52
N ASN A 50 0.42 1.09 -20.37
CA ASN A 50 1.65 0.78 -21.12
C ASN A 50 2.72 1.90 -21.04
N LEU A 51 2.72 2.64 -19.93
CA LEU A 51 3.71 3.67 -19.62
C LEU A 51 4.85 3.02 -18.83
N THR A 52 5.60 2.13 -19.49
CA THR A 52 6.82 1.53 -18.93
C THR A 52 7.87 2.57 -18.60
#